data_AF-A0A2G4IK46-F1
#
_entry.id   AF-A0A2G4IK46-F1
#
_cell.length_a   1.000
_cell.length_b   1.000
_cell.length_c   1.000
_cell.angle_alpha   90.00
_cell.angle_beta   90.00
_cell.angle_gamma   90.00
#
_symmetry.space_group_name_H-M   'P 1'
#
loop_
_entity.id
_entity.type
_entity.pdbx_description
1 polymer ?
#
loop_
_entity_poly.entity_id
_entity_poly.type
_entity_poly.pdbx_seq_one_letter_code
_entity_poly.pdbx_strand_id
1 'polypeptide(L)'
;MLVITANWSIPDGTLYGPLSWGRAQHFFLALHRAALRFGFRHDGTYHPVEQIDLVFAGDTGDWLVSSEWTEKIRPWHRSSRTTEIVHRVAAGSLRCGARFFARLSQLVRDGVGVPQADSRGRPVLQSSKRASVRVTLLSGDRDRWLEHPAFASLATRHALSVGAQWSNQSVVACHGDAFDPLGSSWQCDQDPHGASDHIASALDRPPSLSESLAVDLLARFGRAICEQGQLRSRVSSLLRRLATGWPLDMPTHIGAWLMANKVSAEPDHTARQLLVEAWRRAVGHWHREARRVAPESFMQCDSIDRLAGWLETVEEHTQESRRGGCADAFLMSTGLSLEQTGLSYAAAPTQLQAPRAVVLGHPSAHFSTVAKQGQHTTVCLGPALLPQSVLSPVLDSSGCVDVSFITPRSASQRACTPVAIALLDNGKDGPADRIVFPDERYRE
;
A
#
# COMPACT_ATOMS: atom_id res chain seq x y z
N MET A 1 -15.05 10.89 -16.58
CA MET A 1 -15.06 10.23 -15.25
C MET A 1 -13.62 9.94 -14.88
N LEU A 2 -13.20 10.32 -13.67
CA LEU A 2 -11.87 9.97 -13.14
C LEU A 2 -12.04 8.79 -12.18
N VAL A 3 -11.21 7.77 -12.33
CA VAL A 3 -11.11 6.62 -11.44
C VAL A 3 -9.68 6.50 -10.97
N ILE A 4 -9.48 6.51 -9.65
CA ILE A 4 -8.17 6.35 -9.04
C ILE A 4 -8.14 5.03 -8.27
N THR A 5 -7.10 4.23 -8.47
CA THR A 5 -6.80 3.02 -7.70
C THR A 5 -5.30 2.97 -7.41
N ALA A 6 -4.85 2.23 -6.39
CA ALA A 6 -3.44 2.16 -6.00
C ALA A 6 -3.11 0.78 -5.41
N ASN A 7 -1.83 0.55 -5.12
CA ASN A 7 -1.32 -0.57 -4.31
C ASN A 7 -1.78 -1.94 -4.85
N TRP A 8 -1.56 -2.15 -6.15
CA TRP A 8 -1.78 -3.45 -6.78
C TRP A 8 -0.65 -4.43 -6.46
N SER A 9 0.56 -3.90 -6.28
CA SER A 9 1.76 -4.60 -5.81
C SER A 9 1.96 -5.92 -6.55
N ILE A 10 1.91 -5.88 -7.89
CA ILE A 10 2.04 -7.06 -8.73
C ILE A 10 3.49 -7.57 -8.63
N PRO A 11 3.71 -8.77 -8.05
CA PRO A 11 5.05 -9.27 -7.79
C PRO A 11 5.68 -9.86 -9.02
N ASP A 12 7.00 -10.04 -8.98
CA ASP A 12 7.75 -10.73 -10.02
C ASP A 12 7.62 -12.26 -10.01
N GLY A 13 6.97 -12.82 -8.98
CA GLY A 13 6.71 -14.24 -8.81
C GLY A 13 7.81 -15.02 -8.09
N THR A 14 8.91 -14.36 -7.71
CA THR A 14 10.06 -15.04 -7.09
C THR A 14 9.77 -15.45 -5.65
N LEU A 15 9.18 -14.54 -4.85
CA LEU A 15 8.92 -14.73 -3.43
C LEU A 15 7.48 -15.14 -3.12
N TYR A 16 6.49 -14.58 -3.83
CA TYR A 16 5.08 -14.91 -3.67
C TYR A 16 4.35 -14.91 -5.02
N GLY A 17 3.19 -15.57 -5.05
CA GLY A 17 2.50 -15.90 -6.31
C GLY A 17 1.95 -14.70 -7.10
N PRO A 18 1.34 -14.94 -8.27
CA PRO A 18 0.78 -13.88 -9.11
C PRO A 18 -0.40 -13.14 -8.47
N LEU A 19 -0.78 -11.99 -9.01
CA LEU A 19 -2.01 -11.28 -8.64
C LEU A 19 -3.22 -12.21 -8.78
N SER A 20 -4.09 -12.24 -7.77
CA SER A 20 -5.34 -13.01 -7.85
C SER A 20 -6.23 -12.48 -8.97
N TRP A 21 -6.57 -13.34 -9.93
CA TRP A 21 -7.47 -12.96 -11.02
C TRP A 21 -8.86 -12.55 -10.51
N GLY A 22 -9.32 -13.14 -9.40
CA GLY A 22 -10.58 -12.74 -8.77
C GLY A 22 -10.58 -11.28 -8.31
N ARG A 23 -9.45 -10.77 -7.79
CA ARG A 23 -9.28 -9.35 -7.42
C ARG A 23 -9.36 -8.45 -8.66
N ALA A 24 -8.62 -8.81 -9.72
CA ALA A 24 -8.66 -8.08 -10.98
C ALA A 24 -10.07 -8.04 -11.61
N GLN A 25 -10.75 -9.19 -11.66
CA GLN A 25 -12.11 -9.29 -12.19
C GLN A 25 -13.10 -8.45 -11.37
N HIS A 26 -12.99 -8.49 -10.04
CA HIS A 26 -13.82 -7.66 -9.17
C HIS A 26 -13.65 -6.16 -9.47
N PHE A 27 -12.40 -5.70 -9.61
CA PHE A 27 -12.10 -4.33 -9.99
C PHE A 27 -12.72 -3.94 -11.34
N PHE A 28 -12.59 -4.77 -12.38
CA PHE A 28 -13.17 -4.47 -13.69
C PHE A 28 -14.71 -4.42 -13.66
N LEU A 29 -15.34 -5.27 -12.85
CA LEU A 29 -16.79 -5.21 -12.62
C LEU A 29 -17.18 -3.94 -11.85
N ALA A 30 -16.41 -3.55 -10.84
CA ALA A 30 -16.61 -2.32 -10.09
C ALA A 30 -16.47 -1.08 -10.98
N LEU A 31 -15.43 -1.05 -11.84
CA LEU A 31 -15.22 0.00 -12.84
C LEU A 31 -16.42 0.14 -13.78
N HIS A 32 -16.94 -0.98 -14.30
CA HIS A 32 -18.12 -0.97 -15.17
C HIS A 32 -19.34 -0.45 -14.42
N ARG A 33 -19.60 -0.92 -13.19
CA ARG A 33 -20.71 -0.43 -12.36
C ARG A 33 -20.58 1.06 -12.04
N ALA A 34 -19.38 1.54 -11.75
CA ALA A 34 -19.09 2.95 -11.51
C ALA A 34 -19.38 3.80 -12.76
N ALA A 35 -18.98 3.33 -13.95
CA ALA A 35 -19.27 4.00 -15.22
C ALA A 35 -20.78 4.13 -15.50
N LEU A 36 -21.56 3.09 -15.17
CA LEU A 36 -23.02 3.14 -15.24
C LEU A 36 -23.59 4.17 -14.26
N ARG A 37 -23.19 4.12 -12.99
CA ARG A 37 -23.72 5.02 -11.97
C ARG A 37 -23.35 6.48 -12.21
N PHE A 38 -22.13 6.74 -12.66
CA PHE A 38 -21.64 8.09 -12.97
C PHE A 38 -22.45 8.77 -14.08
N GLY A 39 -23.12 8.01 -14.93
CA GLY A 39 -23.99 8.57 -15.95
C GLY A 39 -25.27 9.20 -15.40
N PHE A 40 -25.73 8.80 -14.21
CA PHE A 40 -26.90 9.43 -13.60
C PHE A 40 -26.55 10.81 -13.05
N ARG A 41 -27.36 11.79 -13.43
CA ARG A 41 -27.29 13.18 -13.00
C ARG A 41 -28.19 13.42 -11.80
N HIS A 42 -28.01 14.57 -11.17
CA HIS A 42 -28.79 14.96 -10.00
C HIS A 42 -30.29 15.13 -10.31
N ASP A 43 -30.64 15.49 -11.55
CA ASP A 43 -32.03 15.58 -12.03
C ASP A 43 -32.65 14.20 -12.37
N GLY A 44 -31.94 13.11 -12.09
CA GLY A 44 -32.38 11.74 -12.38
C GLY A 44 -32.21 11.32 -13.85
N THR A 45 -31.76 12.20 -14.73
CA THR A 45 -31.47 11.85 -16.12
C THR A 45 -30.15 11.08 -16.23
N TYR A 46 -30.08 10.21 -17.23
CA TYR A 46 -28.92 9.42 -17.55
C TYR A 46 -28.19 10.01 -18.76
N HIS A 47 -26.95 10.41 -18.57
CA HIS A 47 -26.02 10.84 -19.60
C HIS A 47 -24.84 9.87 -19.64
N PRO A 48 -24.68 9.05 -20.69
CA PRO A 48 -23.59 8.08 -20.74
C PRO A 48 -22.23 8.78 -20.63
N VAL A 49 -21.36 8.21 -19.81
CA VAL A 49 -19.98 8.68 -19.71
C VAL A 49 -19.28 8.52 -21.05
N GLU A 50 -18.59 9.56 -21.49
CA GLU A 50 -17.90 9.55 -22.80
C GLU A 50 -16.45 9.08 -22.69
N GLN A 51 -15.83 9.39 -21.55
CA GLN A 51 -14.43 9.11 -21.28
C GLN A 51 -14.21 8.76 -19.81
N ILE A 52 -13.35 7.78 -19.59
CA ILE A 52 -12.85 7.34 -18.30
C ILE A 52 -11.34 7.52 -18.28
N ASP A 53 -10.85 8.35 -17.37
CA ASP A 53 -9.44 8.44 -17.01
C ASP A 53 -9.21 7.50 -15.83
N LEU A 54 -8.51 6.38 -16.07
CA LEU A 54 -8.16 5.39 -15.07
C LEU A 54 -6.70 5.60 -14.64
N VAL A 55 -6.51 6.06 -13.41
CA VAL A 55 -5.21 6.37 -12.82
C VAL A 55 -4.85 5.29 -11.80
N PHE A 56 -3.71 4.66 -11.99
CA PHE A 56 -3.06 3.81 -11.00
C PHE A 56 -2.08 4.66 -10.21
N ALA A 57 -2.49 5.15 -9.05
CA ALA A 57 -1.70 6.06 -8.22
C ALA A 57 -0.62 5.31 -7.44
N GLY A 58 0.41 4.83 -8.13
CA GLY A 58 1.60 4.20 -7.55
C GLY A 58 1.45 2.73 -7.23
N ASP A 59 2.61 2.09 -7.05
CA ASP A 59 2.77 0.71 -6.58
C ASP A 59 1.90 -0.28 -7.37
N THR A 60 1.89 -0.11 -8.69
CA THR A 60 1.24 -1.06 -9.58
C THR A 60 2.03 -2.36 -9.59
N GLY A 61 3.35 -2.26 -9.73
CA GLY A 61 4.30 -3.34 -9.53
C GLY A 61 4.86 -3.35 -8.11
N ASP A 62 5.26 -4.53 -7.65
CA ASP A 62 6.17 -4.63 -6.51
C ASP A 62 7.56 -5.00 -7.03
N TRP A 63 8.41 -3.99 -7.24
CA TRP A 63 9.75 -4.21 -7.78
C TRP A 63 10.82 -4.26 -6.69
N LEU A 64 10.46 -4.05 -5.43
CA LEU A 64 11.40 -4.08 -4.30
C LEU A 64 11.42 -5.44 -3.60
N VAL A 65 10.28 -6.15 -3.51
CA VAL A 65 10.23 -7.46 -2.84
C VAL A 65 10.42 -8.58 -3.86
N SER A 66 11.69 -8.80 -4.21
CA SER A 66 12.13 -9.83 -5.17
C SER A 66 13.37 -10.57 -4.67
N SER A 67 13.46 -11.87 -4.96
CA SER A 67 14.68 -12.65 -4.69
C SER A 67 15.85 -12.29 -5.60
N GLU A 68 15.61 -11.54 -6.68
CA GLU A 68 16.65 -11.06 -7.60
C GLU A 68 17.57 -10.02 -6.95
N TRP A 69 17.09 -9.35 -5.90
CA TRP A 69 17.91 -8.45 -5.10
C TRP A 69 18.93 -9.27 -4.31
N THR A 70 20.15 -9.30 -4.84
CA THR A 70 21.29 -9.98 -4.23
C THR A 70 21.91 -9.15 -3.12
N GLU A 71 22.73 -9.77 -2.27
CA GLU A 71 23.32 -9.11 -1.10
C GLU A 71 24.14 -7.85 -1.42
N LYS A 72 24.67 -7.70 -2.64
CA LYS A 72 25.55 -6.58 -3.02
C LYS A 72 24.87 -5.51 -3.87
N ILE A 73 23.77 -5.82 -4.54
CA ILE A 73 23.17 -4.94 -5.55
C ILE A 73 21.77 -4.55 -5.08
N ARG A 74 21.47 -3.26 -5.16
CA ARG A 74 20.22 -2.67 -4.68
C ARG A 74 19.56 -1.82 -5.76
N PRO A 75 18.23 -1.62 -5.69
CA PRO A 75 17.49 -0.81 -6.66
C PRO A 75 17.97 0.65 -6.74
N TRP A 76 18.55 1.18 -5.67
CA TRP A 76 19.06 2.56 -5.59
C TRP A 76 20.53 2.71 -6.00
N HIS A 77 21.25 1.62 -6.29
CA HIS A 77 22.64 1.70 -6.77
C HIS A 77 22.69 2.03 -8.27
N ARG A 78 23.55 2.95 -8.70
CA ARG A 78 23.80 3.21 -10.12
C ARG A 78 24.78 2.19 -10.70
N SER A 79 24.24 1.13 -11.29
CA SER A 79 25.05 0.19 -12.06
C SER A 79 24.26 -0.41 -13.21
N SER A 80 24.94 -0.79 -14.30
CA SER A 80 24.32 -1.54 -15.40
C SER A 80 23.65 -2.82 -14.89
N ARG A 81 24.26 -3.46 -13.89
CA ARG A 81 23.73 -4.65 -13.25
C ARG A 81 22.44 -4.40 -12.46
N THR A 82 22.29 -3.22 -11.85
CA THR A 82 21.02 -2.79 -11.24
C THR A 82 19.94 -2.72 -12.30
N THR A 83 20.19 -2.01 -13.41
CA THR A 83 19.23 -1.87 -14.52
C THR A 83 18.81 -3.24 -15.07
N GLU A 84 19.74 -4.17 -15.25
CA GLU A 84 19.44 -5.55 -15.65
C GLU A 84 18.52 -6.28 -14.65
N ILE A 85 18.76 -6.13 -13.34
CA ILE A 85 17.91 -6.73 -12.31
C ILE A 85 16.51 -6.12 -12.35
N VAL A 86 16.40 -4.78 -12.38
CA VAL A 86 15.10 -4.10 -12.47
C VAL A 86 14.32 -4.59 -13.69
N HIS A 87 14.97 -4.73 -14.85
CA HIS A 87 14.34 -5.29 -16.04
C HIS A 87 13.81 -6.70 -15.83
N ARG A 88 14.56 -7.59 -15.15
CA ARG A 88 14.08 -8.95 -14.85
C ARG A 88 12.91 -8.94 -13.89
N VAL A 89 12.97 -8.13 -12.83
CA VAL A 89 11.91 -7.98 -11.83
C VAL A 89 10.65 -7.43 -12.49
N ALA A 90 10.73 -6.31 -13.22
CA ALA A 90 9.60 -5.72 -13.94
C ALA A 90 9.01 -6.69 -14.98
N ALA A 91 9.85 -7.40 -15.75
CA ALA A 91 9.36 -8.41 -16.68
C ALA A 91 8.67 -9.58 -15.95
N GLY A 92 9.16 -9.98 -14.78
CA GLY A 92 8.49 -10.92 -13.87
C GLY A 92 7.12 -10.40 -13.46
N SER A 93 7.03 -9.14 -13.01
CA SER A 93 5.78 -8.52 -12.58
C SER A 93 4.75 -8.48 -13.69
N LEU A 94 5.16 -8.15 -14.92
CA LEU A 94 4.28 -8.22 -16.07
C LEU A 94 3.80 -9.63 -16.38
N ARG A 95 4.66 -10.65 -16.27
CA ARG A 95 4.25 -12.06 -16.46
C ARG A 95 3.24 -12.48 -15.40
N CYS A 96 3.50 -12.17 -14.14
CA CYS A 96 2.58 -12.43 -13.04
C CYS A 96 1.27 -11.65 -13.14
N GLY A 97 1.29 -10.47 -13.75
CA GLY A 97 0.13 -9.63 -14.05
C GLY A 97 -0.42 -9.78 -15.46
N ALA A 98 0.01 -10.77 -16.26
CA ALA A 98 -0.23 -10.75 -17.72
C ALA A 98 -1.71 -10.67 -18.09
N ARG A 99 -2.57 -11.42 -17.38
CA ARG A 99 -4.04 -11.37 -17.58
C ARG A 99 -4.62 -10.01 -17.23
N PHE A 100 -4.12 -9.38 -16.18
CA PHE A 100 -4.54 -8.05 -15.74
C PHE A 100 -4.16 -6.98 -16.77
N PHE A 101 -2.90 -6.94 -17.21
CA PHE A 101 -2.44 -5.98 -18.23
C PHE A 101 -3.07 -6.22 -19.60
N ALA A 102 -3.32 -7.48 -19.99
CA ALA A 102 -4.05 -7.81 -21.20
C ALA A 102 -5.47 -7.24 -21.15
N ARG A 103 -6.16 -7.36 -20.00
CA ARG A 103 -7.49 -6.80 -19.82
C ARG A 103 -7.49 -5.27 -19.77
N LEU A 104 -6.48 -4.63 -19.17
CA LEU A 104 -6.29 -3.18 -19.26
C LEU A 104 -6.10 -2.72 -20.71
N SER A 105 -5.24 -3.39 -21.47
CA SER A 105 -4.99 -3.08 -22.89
C SER A 105 -6.24 -3.27 -23.73
N GLN A 106 -7.08 -4.24 -23.38
CA GLN A 106 -8.39 -4.42 -24.00
C GLN A 106 -9.32 -3.24 -23.66
N LEU A 107 -9.37 -2.80 -22.40
CA LEU A 107 -10.20 -1.66 -22.01
C LEU A 107 -9.80 -0.36 -22.71
N VAL A 108 -8.50 -0.10 -22.88
CA VAL A 108 -8.02 1.07 -23.61
C VAL A 108 -8.49 1.04 -25.08
N ARG A 109 -8.45 -0.12 -25.73
CA ARG A 109 -8.85 -0.28 -27.13
C ARG A 109 -10.36 -0.30 -27.34
N ASP A 110 -11.08 -1.05 -26.52
CA ASP A 110 -12.51 -1.34 -26.73
C ASP A 110 -13.43 -0.37 -25.98
N GLY A 111 -12.88 0.35 -24.98
CA GLY A 111 -13.65 1.16 -24.05
C GLY A 111 -14.52 0.35 -23.09
N VAL A 112 -15.25 1.05 -22.22
CA VAL A 112 -16.28 0.47 -21.36
C VAL A 112 -17.64 0.61 -22.04
N GLY A 113 -18.37 -0.49 -22.21
CA GLY A 113 -19.74 -0.44 -22.71
C GLY A 113 -20.67 0.17 -21.66
N VAL A 114 -21.40 1.21 -22.03
CA VAL A 114 -22.44 1.83 -21.21
C VAL A 114 -23.74 1.96 -22.02
N PRO A 115 -24.94 1.94 -21.40
CA PRO A 115 -26.19 2.16 -22.11
C PRO A 115 -26.21 3.50 -22.84
N GLN A 116 -26.97 3.59 -23.93
CA GLN A 116 -27.36 4.89 -24.46
C GLN A 116 -28.54 5.47 -23.67
N ALA A 117 -28.70 6.78 -23.71
CA ALA A 117 -29.90 7.45 -23.19
C ALA A 117 -30.98 7.50 -24.28
N ASP A 118 -32.25 7.27 -23.92
CA ASP A 118 -33.39 7.59 -24.79
C ASP A 118 -33.70 9.10 -24.79
N SER A 119 -34.73 9.51 -25.53
CA SER A 119 -35.17 10.90 -25.59
C SER A 119 -35.70 11.46 -24.26
N ARG A 120 -35.92 10.61 -23.26
CA ARG A 120 -36.34 10.97 -21.89
C ARG A 120 -35.18 10.90 -20.90
N GLY A 121 -33.95 10.71 -21.37
CA GLY A 121 -32.77 10.59 -20.52
C GLY A 121 -32.76 9.29 -19.70
N ARG A 122 -33.39 8.20 -20.17
CA ARG A 122 -33.35 6.89 -19.48
C ARG A 122 -32.35 5.96 -20.15
N PRO A 123 -31.63 5.11 -19.40
CA PRO A 123 -30.70 4.15 -20.00
C PRO A 123 -31.45 3.05 -20.76
N VAL A 124 -31.09 2.84 -22.02
CA VAL A 124 -31.62 1.77 -22.87
C VAL A 124 -30.66 0.59 -22.86
N LEU A 125 -30.94 -0.45 -22.06
CA LEU A 125 -30.02 -1.58 -21.84
C LEU A 125 -29.67 -2.37 -23.12
N GLN A 126 -30.52 -2.31 -24.14
CA GLN A 126 -30.31 -2.97 -25.43
C GLN A 126 -29.40 -2.19 -26.38
N SER A 127 -29.13 -0.91 -26.10
CA SER A 127 -28.26 -0.06 -26.91
C SER A 127 -27.05 0.36 -26.08
N SER A 128 -25.84 0.11 -26.59
CA SER A 128 -24.60 0.47 -25.88
C SER A 128 -23.74 1.45 -26.68
N LYS A 129 -23.23 2.47 -26.00
CA LYS A 129 -22.13 3.33 -26.45
C LYS A 129 -20.85 2.88 -25.73
N ARG A 130 -19.70 3.01 -26.39
CA ARG A 130 -18.38 2.80 -25.76
C ARG A 130 -17.89 4.11 -25.16
N ALA A 131 -17.65 4.11 -23.85
CA ALA A 131 -16.89 5.13 -23.17
C ALA A 131 -15.40 4.86 -23.40
N SER A 132 -14.68 5.84 -23.95
CA SER A 132 -13.22 5.74 -24.15
C SER A 132 -12.50 5.61 -22.81
N VAL A 133 -11.38 4.87 -22.76
CA VAL A 133 -10.61 4.68 -21.53
C VAL A 133 -9.16 5.09 -21.79
N ARG A 134 -8.64 5.99 -20.95
CA ARG A 134 -7.22 6.33 -20.90
C ARG A 134 -6.65 5.78 -19.60
N VAL A 135 -5.54 5.07 -19.66
CA VAL A 135 -4.89 4.50 -18.46
C VAL A 135 -3.57 5.21 -18.23
N THR A 136 -3.38 5.71 -17.01
CA THR A 136 -2.13 6.30 -16.55
C THR A 136 -1.62 5.51 -15.36
N LEU A 137 -0.36 5.06 -15.41
CA LEU A 137 0.34 4.48 -14.28
C LEU A 137 1.23 5.55 -13.65
N LEU A 138 0.96 5.87 -12.39
CA LEU A 138 1.87 6.69 -11.60
C LEU A 138 2.93 5.79 -10.98
N SER A 139 4.18 6.26 -10.97
CA SER A 139 5.25 5.65 -10.20
C SER A 139 4.97 5.80 -8.71
N GLY A 140 5.15 4.72 -7.96
CA GLY A 140 5.24 4.74 -6.51
C GLY A 140 6.68 4.55 -6.03
N ASP A 141 6.86 4.41 -4.71
CA ASP A 141 8.17 4.08 -4.15
C ASP A 141 8.58 2.65 -4.50
N ARG A 142 7.62 1.72 -4.67
CA ARG A 142 7.91 0.31 -4.97
C ARG A 142 8.20 0.01 -6.44
N ASP A 143 7.77 0.88 -7.34
CA ASP A 143 7.98 0.77 -8.77
C ASP A 143 8.51 2.08 -9.36
N ARG A 144 9.33 2.83 -8.61
CA ARG A 144 9.91 4.13 -8.99
C ARG A 144 10.62 4.13 -10.36
N TRP A 145 11.17 2.98 -10.75
CA TRP A 145 11.79 2.78 -12.05
C TRP A 145 10.80 2.82 -13.23
N LEU A 146 9.49 2.86 -13.00
CA LEU A 146 8.47 2.82 -14.04
C LEU A 146 8.62 3.97 -15.04
N GLU A 147 9.08 5.14 -14.57
CA GLU A 147 9.35 6.32 -15.41
C GLU A 147 10.63 6.20 -16.22
N HIS A 148 11.52 5.24 -15.91
CA HIS A 148 12.79 5.09 -16.60
C HIS A 148 12.56 4.79 -18.11
N PRO A 149 13.26 5.45 -19.05
CA PRO A 149 13.07 5.30 -20.50
C PRO A 149 13.09 3.86 -21.01
N ALA A 150 13.84 2.99 -20.34
CA ALA A 150 13.91 1.57 -20.66
C ALA A 150 12.55 0.84 -20.51
N PHE A 151 11.57 1.42 -19.80
CA PHE A 151 10.19 0.92 -19.69
C PHE A 151 9.19 1.67 -20.58
N ALA A 152 9.60 2.70 -21.33
CA ALA A 152 8.70 3.42 -22.24
C ALA A 152 8.05 2.48 -23.27
N SER A 153 8.81 1.52 -23.81
CA SER A 153 8.32 0.52 -24.77
C SER A 153 7.18 -0.36 -24.22
N LEU A 154 7.19 -0.63 -22.92
CA LEU A 154 6.15 -1.39 -22.21
C LEU A 154 4.87 -0.57 -22.15
N ALA A 155 4.96 0.70 -21.76
CA ALA A 155 3.84 1.62 -21.74
C ALA A 155 3.22 1.75 -23.13
N THR A 156 4.03 1.98 -24.17
CA THR A 156 3.57 2.08 -25.56
C THR A 156 2.87 0.80 -26.04
N ARG A 157 3.44 -0.39 -25.76
CA ARG A 157 2.85 -1.67 -26.16
C ARG A 157 1.43 -1.88 -25.63
N HIS A 158 1.17 -1.38 -24.43
CA HIS A 158 -0.12 -1.51 -23.75
C HIS A 158 -1.01 -0.26 -23.88
N ALA A 159 -0.59 0.74 -24.67
CA ALA A 159 -1.25 2.03 -24.82
C ALA A 159 -1.51 2.73 -23.46
N LEU A 160 -0.54 2.63 -22.56
CA LEU A 160 -0.58 3.24 -21.23
C LEU A 160 0.26 4.51 -21.22
N SER A 161 -0.15 5.48 -20.41
CA SER A 161 0.68 6.63 -20.02
C SER A 161 1.39 6.31 -18.71
N VAL A 162 2.59 6.88 -18.51
CA VAL A 162 3.38 6.75 -17.28
C VAL A 162 3.87 8.13 -16.87
N GLY A 163 3.91 8.42 -15.57
CA GLY A 163 4.56 9.62 -15.03
C GLY A 163 4.41 9.74 -13.51
N ALA A 164 5.11 10.68 -12.88
CA ALA A 164 5.02 10.90 -11.43
C ALA A 164 3.65 11.44 -10.96
N GLN A 165 2.92 12.12 -11.84
CA GLN A 165 1.61 12.71 -11.52
C GLN A 165 0.63 12.63 -12.70
N TRP A 166 -0.65 12.64 -12.37
CA TRP A 166 -1.73 12.87 -13.32
C TRP A 166 -2.46 14.16 -12.92
N SER A 167 -2.81 14.99 -13.88
CA SER A 167 -3.57 16.21 -13.61
C SER A 167 -4.52 16.56 -14.74
N ASN A 168 -5.62 17.22 -14.38
CA ASN A 168 -6.43 17.99 -15.30
C ASN A 168 -6.58 19.43 -14.78
N GLN A 169 -7.52 20.21 -15.31
CA GLN A 169 -7.73 21.60 -14.91
C GLN A 169 -8.16 21.80 -13.44
N SER A 170 -8.65 20.75 -12.76
CA SER A 170 -9.26 20.86 -11.43
C SER A 170 -8.75 19.86 -10.39
N VAL A 171 -8.10 18.78 -10.81
CA VAL A 171 -7.65 17.68 -9.95
C VAL A 171 -6.23 17.30 -10.31
N VAL A 172 -5.40 17.11 -9.28
CA VAL A 172 -4.08 16.51 -9.37
C VAL A 172 -4.10 15.22 -8.55
N ALA A 173 -3.60 14.14 -9.14
CA ALA A 173 -3.36 12.87 -8.48
C ALA A 173 -1.85 12.58 -8.52
N CYS A 174 -1.28 12.33 -7.36
CA CYS A 174 0.11 11.93 -7.15
C CYS A 174 0.15 10.69 -6.26
N HIS A 175 1.28 10.00 -6.25
CA HIS A 175 1.50 8.94 -5.26
C HIS A 175 1.65 9.53 -3.85
N GLY A 176 1.25 8.75 -2.84
CA GLY A 176 1.25 9.18 -1.45
C GLY A 176 2.60 9.08 -0.75
N ASP A 177 3.66 8.57 -1.40
CA ASP A 177 4.99 8.40 -0.78
C ASP A 177 5.62 9.72 -0.33
N ALA A 178 5.26 10.83 -0.96
CA ALA A 178 5.60 12.15 -0.46
C ALA A 178 5.12 12.34 0.98
N PHE A 179 3.94 11.86 1.33
CA PHE A 179 3.41 12.03 2.69
C PHE A 179 3.75 10.87 3.63
N ASP A 180 4.49 9.85 3.16
CA ASP A 180 4.88 8.71 3.98
C ASP A 180 6.13 9.08 4.83
N PRO A 181 6.06 9.05 6.17
CA PRO A 181 7.23 9.27 7.02
C PRO A 181 8.35 8.23 6.83
N LEU A 182 8.06 7.08 6.20
CA LEU A 182 9.04 6.07 5.81
C LEU A 182 9.55 6.26 4.37
N GLY A 183 8.90 7.15 3.59
CA GLY A 183 9.26 7.50 2.22
C GLY A 183 10.33 8.60 2.14
N SER A 184 10.90 8.80 0.94
CA SER A 184 12.07 9.68 0.71
C SER A 184 11.77 11.05 0.06
N SER A 185 10.53 11.45 -0.22
CA SER A 185 10.30 12.46 -1.27
C SER A 185 9.78 13.86 -0.85
N TRP A 186 10.37 14.49 0.17
CA TRP A 186 10.20 15.96 0.33
C TRP A 186 11.42 16.83 -0.01
N GLN A 187 12.62 16.26 -0.11
CA GLN A 187 13.84 17.09 -0.15
C GLN A 187 14.69 17.02 -1.43
N CYS A 188 14.35 16.17 -2.41
CA CYS A 188 14.94 16.33 -3.74
C CYS A 188 14.20 17.46 -4.47
N ASP A 189 14.68 18.68 -4.23
CA ASP A 189 14.60 19.84 -5.10
C ASP A 189 13.27 20.06 -5.82
N GLN A 190 12.40 20.84 -5.15
CA GLN A 190 11.63 21.85 -5.87
C GLN A 190 12.63 22.83 -6.50
N ASP A 191 13.27 22.43 -7.60
CA ASP A 191 13.75 23.38 -8.58
C ASP A 191 12.56 23.63 -9.53
N PRO A 192 11.72 24.65 -9.28
CA PRO A 192 10.51 24.92 -10.07
C PRO A 192 10.80 25.24 -11.54
N HIS A 193 12.06 25.27 -11.95
CA HIS A 193 12.52 25.66 -13.28
C HIS A 193 13.27 24.56 -14.05
N GLY A 194 13.46 23.37 -13.49
CA GLY A 194 14.18 22.29 -14.15
C GLY A 194 13.34 21.04 -14.35
N ALA A 195 13.05 20.67 -15.60
CA ALA A 195 12.69 19.29 -15.97
C ALA A 195 13.92 18.37 -15.82
N SER A 196 14.56 18.42 -14.65
CA SER A 196 15.74 17.64 -14.34
C SER A 196 15.35 16.18 -14.24
N ASP A 197 16.26 15.35 -14.74
CA ASP A 197 16.14 13.92 -14.94
C ASP A 197 15.83 13.22 -13.59
N HIS A 198 14.55 13.13 -13.19
CA HIS A 198 14.08 12.51 -11.92
C HIS A 198 14.60 11.07 -11.73
N ILE A 199 15.01 10.43 -12.80
CA ILE A 199 15.62 9.11 -12.83
C ILE A 199 17.09 9.16 -12.40
N ALA A 200 17.83 10.20 -12.79
CA ALA A 200 19.21 10.40 -12.37
C ALA A 200 19.30 10.69 -10.87
N SER A 201 18.32 11.39 -10.28
CA SER A 201 18.22 11.60 -8.83
C SER A 201 17.75 10.36 -8.06
N ALA A 202 17.10 9.40 -8.72
CA ALA A 202 16.69 8.14 -8.11
C ALA A 202 17.84 7.14 -7.90
N LEU A 203 18.98 7.36 -8.57
CA LEU A 203 20.17 6.52 -8.57
C LEU A 203 21.30 7.16 -7.73
N ASP A 204 22.05 6.34 -7.00
CA ASP A 204 23.13 6.76 -6.08
C ASP A 204 22.68 7.66 -4.91
N ARG A 205 21.41 7.53 -4.51
CA ARG A 205 20.90 8.10 -3.26
C ARG A 205 20.83 7.03 -2.15
N PRO A 206 20.76 7.43 -0.88
CA PRO A 206 20.38 6.50 0.17
C PRO A 206 18.95 5.99 -0.07
N PRO A 207 18.64 4.75 0.34
CA PRO A 207 17.27 4.24 0.27
C PRO A 207 16.35 5.03 1.20
N SER A 208 15.05 5.07 0.90
CA SER A 208 14.08 5.38 1.95
C SER A 208 14.05 4.27 3.00
N LEU A 209 13.47 4.55 4.15
CA LEU A 209 13.23 3.53 5.16
C LEU A 209 12.30 2.42 4.62
N SER A 210 11.27 2.78 3.84
CA SER A 210 10.37 1.81 3.17
C SER A 210 11.12 0.89 2.20
N GLU A 211 12.03 1.45 1.40
CA GLU A 211 12.83 0.70 0.42
C GLU A 211 13.81 -0.26 1.10
N SER A 212 14.50 0.21 2.14
CA SER A 212 15.42 -0.64 2.91
C SER A 212 14.65 -1.78 3.60
N LEU A 213 13.48 -1.54 4.17
CA LEU A 213 12.65 -2.59 4.75
C LEU A 213 12.15 -3.58 3.68
N ALA A 214 11.76 -3.11 2.51
CA ALA A 214 11.31 -3.97 1.43
C ALA A 214 12.44 -4.89 0.92
N VAL A 215 13.63 -4.33 0.69
CA VAL A 215 14.74 -5.04 0.06
C VAL A 215 15.62 -5.79 1.07
N ASP A 216 16.16 -5.10 2.08
CA ASP A 216 17.15 -5.67 3.00
C ASP A 216 16.52 -6.56 4.08
N LEU A 217 15.27 -6.29 4.46
CA LEU A 217 14.50 -7.11 5.41
C LEU A 217 13.60 -8.12 4.68
N LEU A 218 12.57 -7.64 3.99
CA LEU A 218 11.48 -8.52 3.54
C LEU A 218 11.88 -9.42 2.37
N ALA A 219 12.56 -8.91 1.35
CA ALA A 219 13.01 -9.72 0.23
C ALA A 219 13.99 -10.82 0.69
N ARG A 220 14.89 -10.47 1.62
CA ARG A 220 15.84 -11.39 2.23
C ARG A 220 15.15 -12.45 3.10
N PHE A 221 14.19 -12.04 3.94
CA PHE A 221 13.36 -12.97 4.71
C PHE A 221 12.62 -13.94 3.78
N GLY A 222 11.94 -13.42 2.76
CA GLY A 222 11.22 -14.22 1.77
C GLY A 222 12.11 -15.23 1.07
N ARG A 223 13.33 -14.81 0.67
CA ARG A 223 14.31 -15.69 0.05
C ARG A 223 14.76 -16.80 0.99
N ALA A 224 15.15 -16.46 2.22
CA ALA A 224 15.58 -17.43 3.22
C ALA A 224 14.51 -18.48 3.49
N ILE A 225 13.24 -18.09 3.53
CA ILE A 225 12.12 -19.03 3.71
C ILE A 225 11.86 -19.87 2.45
N CYS A 226 11.98 -19.29 1.25
CA CYS A 226 11.81 -20.05 0.00
C CYS A 226 12.90 -21.12 -0.18
N GLU A 227 14.13 -20.85 0.26
CA GLU A 227 15.25 -21.79 0.24
C GLU A 227 15.03 -22.99 1.19
N GLN A 228 14.17 -22.86 2.22
CA GLN A 228 13.81 -23.96 3.13
C GLN A 228 12.81 -24.97 2.52
N GLY A 229 12.30 -24.74 1.29
CA GLY A 229 11.47 -25.67 0.51
C GLY A 229 10.10 -26.02 1.11
N GLN A 230 10.10 -26.67 2.28
CA GLN A 230 8.94 -27.13 3.05
C GLN A 230 8.02 -25.99 3.49
N LEU A 231 8.56 -24.78 3.71
CA LEU A 231 7.80 -23.63 4.17
C LEU A 231 7.15 -22.82 3.05
N ARG A 232 7.66 -22.89 1.82
CA ARG A 232 7.31 -21.96 0.74
C ARG A 232 5.82 -21.90 0.46
N SER A 233 5.15 -23.05 0.35
CA SER A 233 3.70 -23.10 0.10
C SER A 233 2.88 -22.58 1.27
N ARG A 234 3.33 -22.81 2.51
CA ARG A 234 2.65 -22.42 3.75
C ARG A 234 2.74 -20.92 4.05
N VAL A 235 3.83 -20.28 3.62
CA VAL A 235 4.11 -18.88 3.93
C VAL A 235 3.83 -17.92 2.78
N SER A 236 3.49 -18.40 1.58
CA SER A 236 3.24 -17.53 0.41
C SER A 236 2.16 -16.48 0.67
N SER A 237 1.11 -16.84 1.40
CA SER A 237 0.06 -15.90 1.82
C SER A 237 0.57 -14.88 2.86
N LEU A 238 1.45 -15.30 3.78
CA LEU A 238 2.11 -14.41 4.73
C LEU A 238 3.04 -13.43 4.00
N LEU A 239 3.93 -13.91 3.13
CA LEU A 239 4.83 -13.07 2.35
C LEU A 239 4.08 -12.04 1.52
N ARG A 240 2.96 -12.41 0.90
CA ARG A 240 2.09 -11.44 0.23
C ARG A 240 1.58 -10.38 1.20
N ARG A 241 1.06 -10.78 2.37
CA ARG A 241 0.54 -9.82 3.38
C ARG A 241 1.63 -8.87 3.87
N LEU A 242 2.85 -9.37 4.08
CA LEU A 242 3.99 -8.55 4.48
C LEU A 242 4.40 -7.58 3.36
N ALA A 243 4.36 -8.01 2.10
CA ALA A 243 4.76 -7.18 0.96
C ALA A 243 3.74 -6.09 0.60
N THR A 244 2.45 -6.38 0.75
CA THR A 244 1.37 -5.43 0.43
C THR A 244 0.84 -4.67 1.65
N GLY A 245 1.31 -5.02 2.84
CA GLY A 245 0.93 -4.40 4.10
C GLY A 245 1.89 -3.29 4.48
N TRP A 246 1.52 -2.54 5.53
CA TRP A 246 2.40 -1.52 6.06
C TRP A 246 3.57 -2.16 6.83
N PRO A 247 4.83 -1.68 6.68
CA PRO A 247 5.97 -2.35 7.30
C PRO A 247 5.90 -2.48 8.82
N LEU A 248 5.21 -1.56 9.50
CA LEU A 248 5.05 -1.61 10.96
C LEU A 248 4.10 -2.71 11.43
N ASP A 249 3.25 -3.24 10.54
CA ASP A 249 2.33 -4.35 10.85
C ASP A 249 2.97 -5.73 10.65
N MET A 250 4.19 -5.80 10.11
CA MET A 250 4.89 -7.06 9.85
C MET A 250 4.96 -7.98 11.09
N PRO A 251 5.32 -7.50 12.30
CA PRO A 251 5.35 -8.35 13.49
C PRO A 251 3.98 -8.92 13.86
N THR A 252 2.93 -8.12 13.68
CA THR A 252 1.55 -8.54 13.93
C THR A 252 1.11 -9.63 12.94
N HIS A 253 1.44 -9.47 11.66
CA HIS A 253 1.12 -10.48 10.64
C HIS A 253 1.85 -11.81 10.87
N ILE A 254 3.14 -11.75 11.26
CA ILE A 254 3.90 -12.95 11.61
C ILE A 254 3.34 -13.60 12.88
N GLY A 255 3.06 -12.81 13.93
CA GLY A 255 2.44 -13.29 15.16
C GLY A 255 1.11 -13.98 14.92
N ALA A 256 0.23 -13.39 14.09
CA ALA A 256 -1.04 -13.99 13.70
C ALA A 256 -0.86 -15.31 12.94
N TRP A 257 0.12 -15.39 12.03
CA TRP A 257 0.43 -16.65 11.33
C TRP A 257 0.94 -17.71 12.32
N LEU A 258 1.83 -17.33 13.26
CA LEU A 258 2.33 -18.23 14.29
C LEU A 258 1.20 -18.76 15.19
N MET A 259 0.18 -17.94 15.48
CA MET A 259 -0.99 -18.33 16.26
C MET A 259 -1.91 -19.31 15.51
N ALA A 260 -2.20 -19.04 14.24
CA ALA A 260 -3.05 -19.90 13.42
C ALA A 260 -2.46 -21.31 13.24
N ASN A 261 -1.13 -21.43 13.27
CA ASN A 261 -0.40 -22.70 13.14
C ASN A 261 0.02 -23.29 14.50
N LYS A 262 -0.63 -22.94 15.63
CA LYS A 262 -0.40 -23.58 16.94
C LYS A 262 -1.21 -24.87 17.16
N VAL A 263 -2.25 -25.09 16.36
CA VAL A 263 -3.33 -26.05 16.68
C VAL A 263 -3.12 -27.44 16.02
N SER A 264 -2.12 -27.62 15.17
CA SER A 264 -1.79 -28.91 14.54
C SER A 264 -0.48 -29.52 15.06
N ALA A 265 -0.34 -30.84 14.90
CA ALA A 265 0.66 -31.74 15.48
C ALA A 265 2.13 -31.24 15.48
N GLU A 266 2.97 -31.87 16.33
CA GLU A 266 4.45 -31.78 16.45
C GLU A 266 5.25 -31.22 15.24
N PRO A 267 5.05 -31.66 13.97
CA PRO A 267 5.75 -31.08 12.81
C PRO A 267 5.61 -29.55 12.63
N ASP A 268 4.63 -28.90 13.26
CA ASP A 268 4.46 -27.44 13.19
C ASP A 268 5.40 -26.66 14.12
N HIS A 269 6.04 -27.29 15.12
CA HIS A 269 6.96 -26.59 16.02
C HIS A 269 8.24 -26.16 15.29
N THR A 270 8.88 -27.08 14.57
CA THR A 270 10.09 -26.81 13.80
C THR A 270 9.87 -25.73 12.74
N ALA A 271 8.74 -25.78 12.03
CA ALA A 271 8.38 -24.77 11.03
C ALA A 271 8.26 -23.37 11.63
N ARG A 272 7.68 -23.26 12.83
CA ARG A 272 7.54 -21.99 13.55
C ARG A 272 8.89 -21.46 14.04
N GLN A 273 9.74 -22.32 14.61
CA GLN A 273 11.10 -21.95 15.01
C GLN A 273 11.90 -21.44 13.81
N LEU A 274 11.89 -22.17 12.69
CA LEU A 274 12.58 -21.77 11.46
C LEU A 274 12.08 -20.41 10.94
N LEU A 275 10.77 -20.14 11.00
CA LEU A 275 10.21 -18.84 10.60
C LEU A 275 10.71 -17.71 11.51
N VAL A 276 10.61 -17.87 12.83
CA VAL A 276 11.02 -16.85 13.82
C VAL A 276 12.52 -16.58 13.72
N GLU A 277 13.33 -17.63 13.61
CA GLU A 277 14.77 -17.49 13.41
C GLU A 277 15.11 -16.79 12.11
N ALA A 278 14.48 -17.16 10.98
CA ALA A 278 14.71 -16.51 9.71
C ALA A 278 14.31 -15.03 9.75
N TRP A 279 13.22 -14.70 10.43
CA TRP A 279 12.78 -13.33 10.66
C TRP A 279 13.79 -12.54 11.48
N ARG A 280 14.19 -13.04 12.66
CA ARG A 280 15.21 -12.40 13.51
C ARG A 280 16.53 -12.20 12.78
N ARG A 281 16.99 -13.20 12.01
CA ARG A 281 18.19 -13.06 11.16
C ARG A 281 18.03 -11.97 10.11
N ALA A 282 16.86 -11.85 9.49
CA ALA A 282 16.59 -10.81 8.50
C ALA A 282 16.53 -9.41 9.14
N VAL A 283 15.90 -9.27 10.32
CA VAL A 283 15.89 -8.00 11.09
C VAL A 283 17.30 -7.60 11.49
N GLY A 284 18.09 -8.51 12.07
CA GLY A 284 19.47 -8.22 12.44
C GLY A 284 20.36 -7.89 11.24
N HIS A 285 20.10 -8.46 10.07
CA HIS A 285 20.80 -8.07 8.83
C HIS A 285 20.41 -6.67 8.38
N TRP A 286 19.10 -6.41 8.25
CA TRP A 286 18.58 -5.10 7.87
C TRP A 286 19.10 -4.01 8.79
N HIS A 287 19.09 -4.22 10.10
CA HIS A 287 19.61 -3.28 11.10
C HIS A 287 21.09 -2.93 10.83
N ARG A 288 21.94 -3.92 10.56
CA ARG A 288 23.36 -3.68 10.22
C ARG A 288 23.53 -2.91 8.91
N GLU A 289 22.78 -3.26 7.86
CA GLU A 289 22.88 -2.55 6.57
C GLU A 289 22.34 -1.13 6.68
N ALA A 290 21.21 -0.92 7.36
CA ALA A 290 20.65 0.41 7.62
C ALA A 290 21.62 1.28 8.45
N ARG A 291 22.40 0.71 9.37
CA ARG A 291 23.47 1.46 10.07
C ARG A 291 24.67 1.79 9.17
N ARG A 292 24.96 0.95 8.18
CA ARG A 292 26.07 1.16 7.23
C ARG A 292 25.73 2.21 6.17
N VAL A 293 24.51 2.14 5.64
CA VAL A 293 23.96 3.05 4.65
C VAL A 293 22.64 3.55 5.21
N ALA A 294 22.72 4.62 6.01
CA ALA A 294 21.57 5.22 6.68
C ALA A 294 20.46 5.52 5.67
N PRO A 295 19.27 4.91 5.80
CA PRO A 295 18.13 5.30 5.01
C PRO A 295 17.79 6.76 5.28
N GLU A 296 17.30 7.46 4.26
CA GLU A 296 16.76 8.79 4.44
C GLU A 296 15.57 8.71 5.38
N SER A 297 15.65 9.45 6.48
CA SER A 297 14.59 9.56 7.47
C SER A 297 14.48 10.99 7.92
N PHE A 298 13.29 11.56 7.79
CA PHE A 298 12.98 12.90 8.30
C PHE A 298 12.78 12.93 9.82
N MET A 299 12.91 11.79 10.48
CA MET A 299 12.70 11.67 11.91
C MET A 299 13.94 12.12 12.68
N GLN A 300 13.76 13.04 13.64
CA GLN A 300 14.84 13.57 14.50
C GLN A 300 15.32 12.59 15.59
N CYS A 301 15.12 11.29 15.39
CA CYS A 301 15.36 10.24 16.36
C CYS A 301 16.07 9.06 15.71
N ASP A 302 16.70 8.21 16.53
CA ASP A 302 17.23 6.93 16.07
C ASP A 302 16.09 5.95 15.77
N SER A 303 15.47 6.15 14.60
CA SER A 303 14.35 5.36 14.10
C SER A 303 14.77 3.93 13.77
N ILE A 304 16.05 3.70 13.44
CA ILE A 304 16.60 2.41 13.03
C ILE A 304 16.62 1.43 14.21
N ASP A 305 17.19 1.80 15.36
CA ASP A 305 17.23 0.93 16.54
C ASP A 305 15.83 0.61 17.06
N ARG A 306 14.98 1.62 17.14
CA ARG A 306 13.60 1.47 17.63
C ARG A 306 12.78 0.56 16.74
N LEU A 307 12.92 0.73 15.43
CA LEU A 307 12.24 -0.11 14.47
C LEU A 307 12.79 -1.53 14.48
N ALA A 308 14.11 -1.73 14.63
CA ALA A 308 14.69 -3.07 14.80
C ALA A 308 14.11 -3.78 16.04
N GLY A 309 14.13 -3.10 17.20
CA GLY A 309 13.55 -3.63 18.43
C GLY A 309 12.06 -3.95 18.27
N TRP A 310 11.28 -3.08 17.63
CA TRP A 310 9.86 -3.34 17.31
C TRP A 310 9.69 -4.58 16.44
N LEU A 311 10.47 -4.69 15.36
CA LEU A 311 10.37 -5.80 14.42
C LEU A 311 10.70 -7.15 15.08
N GLU A 312 11.53 -7.18 16.13
CA GLU A 312 11.87 -8.40 16.88
C GLU A 312 10.76 -8.94 17.80
N THR A 313 9.72 -8.15 18.11
CA THR A 313 8.65 -8.46 19.09
C THR A 313 7.57 -9.46 18.63
N VAL A 314 7.83 -10.24 17.58
CA VAL A 314 6.86 -11.17 16.94
C VAL A 314 6.20 -12.18 17.90
N GLU A 315 6.87 -12.57 18.98
CA GLU A 315 6.34 -13.54 19.95
C GLU A 315 5.46 -12.90 21.03
N GLU A 316 5.72 -11.65 21.41
CA GLU A 316 5.02 -10.94 22.50
C GLU A 316 3.55 -10.67 22.13
N HIS A 317 3.31 -10.31 20.86
CA HIS A 317 1.96 -10.16 20.32
C HIS A 317 1.12 -11.46 20.39
N THR A 318 1.77 -12.62 20.43
CA THR A 318 1.08 -13.91 20.58
C THR A 318 0.61 -14.18 22.02
N GLN A 319 1.20 -13.51 23.02
CA GLN A 319 0.86 -13.66 24.43
C GLN A 319 -0.18 -12.62 24.87
N GLU A 320 -0.08 -11.37 24.42
CA GLU A 320 -1.07 -10.34 24.77
C GLU A 320 -2.44 -10.60 24.16
N SER A 321 -2.50 -11.14 22.94
CA SER A 321 -3.75 -11.58 22.29
C SER A 321 -4.47 -12.70 23.08
N ARG A 322 -3.77 -13.41 23.97
CA ARG A 322 -4.37 -14.41 24.87
C ARG A 322 -4.92 -13.80 26.16
N ARG A 323 -4.44 -12.61 26.58
CA ARG A 323 -4.85 -11.96 27.84
C ARG A 323 -6.07 -11.04 27.65
N GLY A 324 -6.24 -10.45 26.46
CA GLY A 324 -7.51 -9.83 26.07
C GLY A 324 -8.48 -10.92 25.62
N GLY A 325 -9.39 -11.36 26.49
CA GLY A 325 -10.35 -12.46 26.27
C GLY A 325 -11.39 -12.23 25.16
N CYS A 326 -10.93 -11.98 23.92
CA CYS A 326 -11.75 -11.83 22.72
C CYS A 326 -11.31 -12.79 21.61
N ALA A 327 -10.55 -13.85 21.94
CA ALA A 327 -10.12 -14.87 20.98
C ALA A 327 -11.18 -15.99 20.78
N ASP A 328 -12.01 -16.29 21.78
CA ASP A 328 -13.03 -17.35 21.67
C ASP A 328 -14.23 -16.97 20.79
N ALA A 329 -14.50 -15.68 20.61
CA ALA A 329 -15.49 -15.20 19.64
C ALA A 329 -14.96 -15.22 18.18
N PHE A 330 -13.64 -15.36 17.98
CA PHE A 330 -13.00 -15.25 16.68
C PHE A 330 -12.92 -16.59 15.91
N LEU A 331 -13.06 -17.74 16.59
CA LEU A 331 -12.82 -19.06 15.97
C LEU A 331 -13.95 -20.10 16.16
N MET A 332 -15.03 -19.78 16.88
CA MET A 332 -16.13 -20.73 17.16
C MET A 332 -17.35 -20.62 16.22
N SER A 333 -17.38 -19.72 15.23
CA SER A 333 -18.57 -19.53 14.38
C SER A 333 -18.55 -20.23 13.01
N THR A 334 -17.62 -21.15 12.73
CA THR A 334 -17.61 -21.90 11.47
C THR A 334 -17.39 -23.38 11.70
N GLY A 335 -18.42 -24.05 12.24
CA GLY A 335 -18.61 -25.45 11.91
C GLY A 335 -19.01 -25.54 10.45
N LEU A 336 -18.18 -26.16 9.60
CA LEU A 336 -18.57 -27.03 8.48
C LEU A 336 -17.35 -27.54 7.69
N SER A 337 -17.56 -28.72 7.11
CA SER A 337 -16.64 -29.73 6.58
C SER A 337 -15.59 -29.29 5.55
N LEU A 338 -14.42 -29.95 5.60
CA LEU A 338 -13.17 -29.67 4.89
C LEU A 338 -13.16 -30.02 3.38
N GLU A 339 -14.29 -30.30 2.73
CA GLU A 339 -14.32 -30.88 1.37
C GLU A 339 -15.03 -30.06 0.27
N GLN A 340 -15.49 -28.83 0.50
CA GLN A 340 -16.07 -28.00 -0.58
C GLN A 340 -15.16 -26.87 -1.06
N THR A 341 -14.43 -27.21 -2.11
CA THR A 341 -13.96 -26.39 -3.22
C THR A 341 -14.58 -24.99 -3.40
N GLY A 342 -13.72 -23.96 -3.43
CA GLY A 342 -13.97 -22.72 -4.18
C GLY A 342 -13.91 -21.42 -3.38
N LEU A 343 -12.73 -20.78 -3.36
CA LEU A 343 -12.50 -19.33 -3.22
C LEU A 343 -13.62 -18.49 -2.54
N SER A 344 -13.77 -18.63 -1.23
CA SER A 344 -14.52 -17.68 -0.41
C SER A 344 -13.56 -16.93 0.53
N TYR A 345 -13.11 -15.75 0.08
CA TYR A 345 -12.50 -14.73 0.93
C TYR A 345 -13.64 -13.85 1.50
N ALA A 346 -14.55 -14.46 2.26
CA ALA A 346 -15.69 -13.77 2.87
C ALA A 346 -15.72 -14.10 4.37
N ALA A 347 -14.99 -13.29 5.13
CA ALA A 347 -15.22 -12.95 6.52
C ALA A 347 -14.08 -11.98 6.93
N ALA A 348 -14.21 -10.69 6.67
CA ALA A 348 -13.48 -9.72 7.46
C ALA A 348 -14.05 -9.74 8.89
N PRO A 349 -13.20 -9.66 9.93
CA PRO A 349 -13.67 -9.36 11.27
C PRO A 349 -14.17 -7.92 11.31
N THR A 350 -15.44 -7.72 11.61
CA THR A 350 -16.12 -6.43 11.77
C THR A 350 -15.69 -5.64 13.02
N GLN A 351 -14.56 -5.97 13.65
CA GLN A 351 -13.94 -5.11 14.65
C GLN A 351 -12.82 -4.33 13.97
N LEU A 352 -13.13 -3.07 13.65
CA LEU A 352 -12.15 -2.02 13.40
C LEU A 352 -11.02 -2.17 14.41
N GLN A 353 -9.86 -2.68 13.97
CA GLN A 353 -8.63 -2.46 14.72
C GLN A 353 -8.53 -0.94 14.87
N ALA A 354 -8.45 -0.45 16.12
CA ALA A 354 -8.29 0.96 16.37
C ALA A 354 -7.11 1.47 15.53
N PRO A 355 -7.26 2.59 14.80
CA PRO A 355 -6.22 3.09 13.91
C PRO A 355 -4.91 3.18 14.69
N ARG A 356 -3.89 2.46 14.23
CA ARG A 356 -2.58 2.52 14.86
C ARG A 356 -1.96 3.87 14.56
N ALA A 357 -1.75 4.67 15.60
CA ALA A 357 -1.13 5.98 15.46
C ALA A 357 0.38 5.81 15.46
N VAL A 358 1.06 6.17 14.37
CA VAL A 358 2.51 6.44 14.44
C VAL A 358 2.66 7.85 14.99
N VAL A 359 3.29 7.94 16.15
CA VAL A 359 3.63 9.24 16.75
C VAL A 359 5.12 9.43 16.57
N LEU A 360 5.48 10.51 15.88
CA LEU A 360 6.86 10.98 15.74
C LEU A 360 7.28 11.70 17.03
N GLY A 361 7.34 10.96 18.14
CA GLY A 361 7.60 11.52 19.48
C GLY A 361 7.13 10.58 20.59
N HIS A 362 7.71 10.70 21.79
CA HIS A 362 7.04 10.21 23.00
C HIS A 362 6.22 11.35 23.62
N PRO A 363 4.91 11.16 23.87
CA PRO A 363 4.22 12.07 24.78
C PRO A 363 4.89 12.00 26.16
N SER A 364 4.89 13.11 26.91
CA SER A 364 5.53 13.16 28.23
C SER A 364 5.03 12.01 29.12
N ALA A 365 5.88 11.51 30.03
CA ALA A 365 5.54 10.40 30.93
C ALA A 365 4.27 10.65 31.76
N HIS A 366 3.86 11.91 31.92
CA HIS A 366 2.65 12.31 32.62
C HIS A 366 1.35 11.99 31.85
N PHE A 367 1.40 11.83 30.52
CA PHE A 367 0.29 11.39 29.68
C PHE A 367 0.23 9.86 29.48
N SER A 368 1.33 9.17 29.80
CA SER A 368 1.50 7.72 29.64
C SER A 368 0.67 6.89 30.63
N THR A 369 0.40 7.41 31.83
CA THR A 369 -0.35 6.69 32.87
C THR A 369 -1.85 6.60 32.59
N VAL A 370 -2.42 7.55 31.85
CA VAL A 370 -3.83 7.54 31.39
C VAL A 370 -4.00 6.74 30.09
N ALA A 371 -2.92 6.56 29.32
CA ALA A 371 -2.91 5.95 27.97
C ALA A 371 -2.57 4.45 27.92
N LYS A 372 -2.68 3.70 29.03
CA LYS A 372 -2.35 2.26 29.05
C LYS A 372 -3.13 1.42 28.01
N GLN A 373 -4.30 1.86 27.56
CA GLN A 373 -5.05 1.20 26.49
C GLN A 373 -4.61 1.60 25.07
N GLY A 374 -3.97 2.77 24.87
CA GLY A 374 -3.56 3.27 23.55
C GLY A 374 -2.10 2.99 23.18
N GLN A 375 -1.25 2.59 24.14
CA GLN A 375 0.16 2.30 23.89
C GLN A 375 0.37 1.10 22.95
N HIS A 376 -0.51 0.10 23.01
CA HIS A 376 -0.42 -1.11 22.17
C HIS A 376 -0.75 -0.84 20.68
N THR A 377 -1.36 0.30 20.38
CA THR A 377 -1.68 0.74 19.01
C THR A 377 -0.83 1.93 18.57
N THR A 378 0.14 2.35 19.38
CA THR A 378 0.94 3.56 19.10
C THR A 378 2.41 3.21 18.94
N VAL A 379 2.93 3.35 17.72
CA VAL A 379 4.37 3.19 17.46
C VAL A 379 5.03 4.56 17.66
N CYS A 380 5.78 4.70 18.76
CA CYS A 380 6.51 5.93 19.08
C CYS A 380 7.91 5.89 18.45
N LEU A 381 8.12 6.65 17.38
CA LEU A 381 9.43 6.67 16.71
C LEU A 381 10.38 7.72 17.33
N GLY A 382 9.89 8.83 17.90
CA GLY A 382 10.73 9.93 18.46
C GLY A 382 11.42 9.66 19.81
N PRO A 383 12.39 10.47 20.28
CA PRO A 383 13.26 10.15 21.43
C PRO A 383 12.51 10.03 22.77
N ALA A 384 12.99 9.16 23.68
CA ALA A 384 12.34 8.86 24.97
C ALA A 384 12.34 10.05 25.95
N LEU A 385 13.27 10.98 25.74
CA LEU A 385 13.41 12.23 26.48
C LEU A 385 13.47 13.36 25.45
N LEU A 386 12.47 14.24 25.45
CA LEU A 386 12.59 15.53 24.77
C LEU A 386 13.67 16.36 25.50
N PRO A 387 14.50 17.13 24.78
CA PRO A 387 15.39 18.11 25.42
C PRO A 387 14.57 19.01 26.35
N GLN A 388 15.01 19.20 27.60
CA GLN A 388 14.31 20.01 28.61
C GLN A 388 14.01 21.45 28.13
N SER A 389 14.70 21.91 27.09
CA SER A 389 14.55 23.24 26.48
C SER A 389 13.25 23.47 25.68
N VAL A 390 12.40 22.45 25.47
CA VAL A 390 11.11 22.58 24.74
C VAL A 390 9.90 22.72 25.68
N LEU A 391 10.12 22.68 27.00
CA LEU A 391 9.05 22.79 27.99
C LEU A 391 8.66 24.25 28.25
N SER A 392 7.91 24.84 27.33
CA SER A 392 6.98 25.93 27.66
C SER A 392 5.74 25.85 26.78
N PRO A 393 4.76 24.98 27.10
CA PRO A 393 3.42 25.13 26.58
C PRO A 393 2.66 26.14 27.46
N VAL A 394 2.17 27.20 26.83
CA VAL A 394 1.06 28.01 27.37
C VAL A 394 -0.16 27.09 27.37
N LEU A 395 -0.60 26.67 28.56
CA LEU A 395 -1.81 25.88 28.74
C LEU A 395 -3.03 26.82 28.69
N ASP A 396 -3.95 26.60 27.76
CA ASP A 396 -5.32 27.07 27.90
C ASP A 396 -6.11 26.11 28.80
N SER A 397 -6.96 26.70 29.64
CA SER A 397 -7.74 26.12 30.73
C SER A 397 -8.85 25.13 30.31
N SER A 398 -8.93 24.74 29.04
CA SER A 398 -10.07 24.00 28.48
C SER A 398 -9.96 22.47 28.54
N GLY A 399 -8.87 21.89 29.07
CA GLY A 399 -8.77 20.44 29.28
C GLY A 399 -8.83 19.59 28.01
N CYS A 400 -8.69 20.21 26.83
CA CYS A 400 -8.67 19.52 25.55
C CYS A 400 -7.22 19.25 25.13
N VAL A 401 -6.93 18.02 24.68
CA VAL A 401 -5.60 17.65 24.16
C VAL A 401 -5.44 18.30 22.79
N ASP A 402 -4.58 19.29 22.69
CA ASP A 402 -4.15 19.84 21.41
C ASP A 402 -3.15 18.86 20.79
N VAL A 403 -3.66 17.94 19.97
CA VAL A 403 -2.83 17.10 19.12
C VAL A 403 -2.25 18.03 18.05
N SER A 404 -0.99 18.41 18.22
CA SER A 404 -0.27 19.14 17.18
C SER A 404 -0.10 18.23 15.98
N PHE A 405 -1.03 18.30 15.03
CA PHE A 405 -0.76 17.88 13.67
C PHE A 405 0.37 18.76 13.17
N ILE A 406 1.45 18.16 12.66
CA ILE A 406 2.34 18.89 11.77
C ILE A 406 1.50 19.16 10.52
N THR A 407 0.76 20.27 10.51
CA THR A 407 0.28 20.87 9.28
C THR A 407 1.49 21.55 8.67
N PRO A 408 1.89 21.19 7.43
CA PRO A 408 2.91 21.94 6.72
C PRO A 408 2.44 23.39 6.64
N ARG A 409 3.14 24.28 7.36
CA ARG A 409 2.95 25.73 7.27
C ARG A 409 3.44 26.18 5.88
N SER A 410 2.57 26.08 4.87
CA SER A 410 2.45 26.99 3.71
C SER A 410 1.83 26.27 2.50
N ALA A 411 0.50 26.16 2.44
CA ALA A 411 -0.20 26.01 1.17
C ALA A 411 -1.61 26.58 1.31
N SER A 412 -1.76 27.90 1.18
CA SER A 412 -3.06 28.48 0.87
C SER A 412 -3.36 28.22 -0.62
N GLN A 413 -3.77 27.00 -0.96
CA GLN A 413 -4.39 26.76 -2.26
C GLN A 413 -5.90 26.75 -2.07
N ARG A 414 -6.56 27.80 -2.56
CA ARG A 414 -8.01 27.81 -2.79
C ARG A 414 -8.29 26.79 -3.91
N ALA A 415 -8.59 25.56 -3.53
CA ALA A 415 -9.07 24.55 -4.48
C ALA A 415 -10.57 24.76 -4.72
N CYS A 416 -10.95 24.97 -5.98
CA CYS A 416 -12.34 24.81 -6.40
C CYS A 416 -12.72 23.33 -6.29
N THR A 417 -13.84 23.07 -5.65
CA THR A 417 -14.34 21.73 -5.36
C THR A 417 -14.74 20.99 -6.64
N PRO A 418 -14.17 19.80 -6.93
CA PRO A 418 -14.65 18.96 -8.03
C PRO A 418 -16.02 18.35 -7.70
N VAL A 419 -16.86 18.22 -8.72
CA VAL A 419 -18.29 17.88 -8.63
C VAL A 419 -18.56 16.40 -8.26
N ALA A 420 -17.57 15.49 -8.36
CA ALA A 420 -17.63 14.13 -7.79
C ALA A 420 -16.27 13.43 -7.91
N ILE A 421 -15.79 12.80 -6.83
CA ILE A 421 -14.66 11.88 -6.83
C ILE A 421 -15.18 10.49 -6.43
N ALA A 422 -15.01 9.49 -7.29
CA ALA A 422 -15.27 8.10 -6.96
C ALA A 422 -13.97 7.44 -6.49
N LEU A 423 -13.86 7.21 -5.19
CA LEU A 423 -12.76 6.43 -4.59
C LEU A 423 -13.18 4.96 -4.56
N LEU A 424 -12.50 4.12 -5.35
CA LEU A 424 -12.69 2.68 -5.30
C LEU A 424 -11.65 2.11 -4.34
N ASP A 425 -12.01 1.98 -3.06
CA ASP A 425 -11.22 1.23 -2.10
C ASP A 425 -11.32 -0.27 -2.44
N ASN A 426 -10.17 -0.93 -2.56
CA ASN A 426 -10.06 -2.36 -2.84
C ASN A 426 -10.16 -3.22 -1.57
N GLY A 427 -10.39 -2.61 -0.40
CA GLY A 427 -10.68 -3.30 0.85
C GLY A 427 -12.03 -4.03 0.82
N LYS A 428 -12.00 -5.35 0.98
CA LYS A 428 -13.21 -6.16 1.18
C LYS A 428 -13.76 -5.94 2.59
N ASP A 429 -14.81 -5.13 2.71
CA ASP A 429 -16.08 -5.43 3.40
C ASP A 429 -16.76 -4.15 3.91
N GLY A 430 -17.91 -3.82 3.31
CA GLY A 430 -18.85 -2.78 3.74
C GLY A 430 -19.81 -2.36 2.62
N PRO A 431 -21.15 -2.37 2.81
CA PRO A 431 -22.10 -1.89 1.82
C PRO A 431 -22.22 -0.37 1.90
N ALA A 432 -21.21 0.35 1.43
CA ALA A 432 -21.33 1.77 1.10
C ALA A 432 -20.20 2.18 0.15
N ASP A 433 -20.50 2.12 -1.15
CA ASP A 433 -19.79 2.93 -2.14
C ASP A 433 -19.98 4.41 -1.73
N ARG A 434 -19.01 5.01 -1.03
CA ARG A 434 -19.08 6.42 -0.65
C ARG A 434 -18.72 7.29 -1.85
N ILE A 435 -19.74 7.87 -2.49
CA ILE A 435 -19.56 9.09 -3.27
C ILE A 435 -19.39 10.21 -2.25
N VAL A 436 -18.19 10.76 -2.14
CA VAL A 436 -17.94 11.91 -1.25
C VAL A 436 -18.35 13.17 -2.02
N PHE A 437 -19.50 13.73 -1.65
CA PHE A 437 -19.87 15.09 -2.03
C PHE A 437 -19.21 16.06 -1.04
N PRO A 438 -18.46 17.06 -1.51
CA PRO A 438 -17.68 17.92 -0.62
C PRO A 438 -18.50 19.05 0.05
N ASP A 439 -19.82 19.10 -0.11
CA ASP A 439 -20.71 20.06 0.57
C ASP A 439 -21.94 19.34 1.15
N GLU A 440 -22.20 19.52 2.45
CA GLU A 440 -23.30 18.87 3.18
C GLU A 440 -24.68 19.36 2.76
N ARG A 441 -24.78 20.48 2.02
CA ARG A 441 -26.06 21.02 1.51
C ARG A 441 -26.71 20.20 0.39
N TYR A 442 -26.09 19.09 -0.03
CA TYR A 442 -26.53 18.28 -1.17
C TYR A 442 -26.68 16.80 -0.81
N ARG A 443 -27.00 16.49 0.46
CA ARG A 443 -27.19 15.12 0.99
C ARG A 443 -28.59 14.53 0.80
N GLU A 444 -29.53 15.24 0.18
CA GLU A 444 -30.87 14.72 -0.16
C GLU A 444 -30.91 14.03 -1.53
#